data_AF-A0A835TC30-F1
#
_entry.id   AF-A0A835TC30-F1
#
_cell.length_a   1.000
_cell.length_b   1.000
_cell.length_c   1.000
_cell.angle_alpha   90.00
_cell.angle_beta   90.00
_cell.angle_gamma   90.00
#
_symmetry.space_group_name_H-M   'P 1'
#
loop_
_entity.id
_entity.type
_entity.pdbx_description
1 polymer ?
#
loop_
_entity_poly.entity_id
_entity_poly.type
_entity_poly.pdbx_seq_one_letter_code
_entity_poly.pdbx_strand_id
1 'polypeptide(L)'
;MFCFETCVKLCYWCEHIYYYDEPGCEMRLPLEQLMKLYDLEHVQVMREEESDAKVMIAWSWKMCVICFRGTASLKAACVDLKAMLKPYYNREVWRAESKLARLAAVHHGFQWSWRHQDFNRRVLDWVVSYRQKHPHGKVLVTGHSLGGAHATLCTLDIMHELHGSLPPHHLSCYTFGAPRVGNHAFAAMYDKVVYETWNVVNCNDMVPLTPK
;
A
#
# COMPACT_ATOMS: atom_id res chain seq x y z
N MET A 1 -1.35 -11.80 -13.62
CA MET A 1 -0.15 -12.59 -14.01
C MET A 1 1.06 -11.82 -13.49
N PHE A 2 2.00 -12.46 -12.80
CA PHE A 2 3.16 -11.75 -12.27
C PHE A 2 3.96 -11.08 -13.39
N CYS A 3 4.16 -9.77 -13.28
CA CYS A 3 4.95 -8.99 -14.23
C CYS A 3 6.30 -8.62 -13.61
N PHE A 4 7.37 -9.26 -14.08
CA PHE A 4 8.72 -9.00 -13.56
C PHE A 4 9.18 -7.56 -13.78
N GLU A 5 8.85 -6.96 -14.93
CA GLU A 5 9.18 -5.56 -15.22
C GLU A 5 8.50 -4.61 -14.22
N THR A 6 7.20 -4.80 -13.95
CA THR A 6 6.46 -4.04 -12.94
C THR A 6 7.09 -4.20 -11.56
N CYS A 7 7.46 -5.42 -11.18
CA CYS A 7 8.14 -5.71 -9.93
C CYS A 7 9.46 -4.91 -9.79
N VAL A 8 10.33 -4.94 -10.80
CA VAL A 8 11.61 -4.20 -10.75
C VAL A 8 11.38 -2.70 -10.70
N LYS A 9 10.47 -2.16 -11.52
CA LYS A 9 10.12 -0.74 -11.52
C LYS A 9 9.63 -0.29 -10.15
N LEU A 10 8.70 -1.03 -9.53
CA LEU A 10 8.14 -0.68 -8.21
C LEU A 10 9.17 -0.82 -7.07
N CYS A 11 10.19 -1.67 -7.22
CA CYS A 11 11.31 -1.72 -6.28
C CYS A 11 12.06 -0.38 -6.22
N TYR A 12 12.32 0.27 -7.37
CA TYR A 12 12.91 1.62 -7.41
C TYR A 12 12.00 2.67 -6.76
N TRP A 13 10.67 2.57 -6.91
CA TRP A 13 9.73 3.46 -6.21
C TRP A 13 9.84 3.29 -4.69
N CYS A 14 9.90 2.05 -4.23
CA CYS A 14 10.05 1.73 -2.80
C CYS A 14 11.38 2.20 -2.22
N GLU A 15 12.49 2.14 -2.97
CA GLU A 15 13.76 2.75 -2.54
C GLU A 15 13.64 4.27 -2.50
N HIS A 16 13.11 4.88 -3.56
CA HIS A 16 13.08 6.33 -3.75
C HIS A 16 12.30 7.06 -2.65
N ILE A 17 11.15 6.53 -2.20
CA ILE A 17 10.31 7.20 -1.20
C ILE A 17 10.98 7.37 0.17
N TYR A 18 11.99 6.57 0.50
CA TYR A 18 12.76 6.74 1.75
C TYR A 18 13.60 8.02 1.75
N TYR A 19 14.03 8.47 0.58
CA TYR A 19 15.00 9.56 0.45
C TYR A 19 14.38 10.84 -0.13
N TYR A 20 13.24 10.72 -0.83
CA TYR A 20 12.57 11.86 -1.43
C TYR A 20 12.17 12.89 -0.38
N ASP A 21 12.55 14.15 -0.61
CA ASP A 21 12.26 15.29 0.29
C ASP A 21 12.86 15.13 1.71
N GLU A 22 13.88 14.28 1.86
CA GLU A 22 14.67 14.17 3.09
C GLU A 22 15.99 14.96 2.96
N PRO A 23 16.37 15.78 3.95
CA PRO A 23 17.54 16.63 3.86
C PRO A 23 18.83 15.80 3.76
N GLY A 24 19.70 16.16 2.80
CA GLY A 24 21.02 15.54 2.62
C GLY A 24 21.00 14.12 2.05
N CYS A 25 19.86 13.64 1.55
CA CYS A 25 19.74 12.34 0.92
C CYS A 25 19.90 12.44 -0.60
N GLU A 26 20.78 11.62 -1.19
CA GLU A 26 20.86 11.45 -2.64
C GLU A 26 20.02 10.26 -3.10
N MET A 27 19.23 10.47 -4.15
CA MET A 27 18.40 9.43 -4.73
C MET A 27 19.20 8.66 -5.78
N ARG A 28 19.24 7.32 -5.67
CA ARG A 28 19.88 6.46 -6.67
C ARG A 28 19.31 6.68 -8.07
N LEU A 29 17.99 6.81 -8.16
CA LEU A 29 17.29 7.14 -9.40
C LEU A 29 16.58 8.49 -9.22
N PRO A 30 16.92 9.53 -10.00
CA PRO A 30 16.23 10.82 -9.95
C PRO A 30 14.73 10.70 -10.23
N LEU A 31 13.92 11.57 -9.62
CA LEU A 31 12.46 11.52 -9.75
C LEU A 31 11.99 11.55 -11.21
N GLU A 32 12.63 12.36 -12.06
CA GLU A 32 12.30 12.45 -13.48
C GLU A 32 12.46 11.10 -14.20
N GLN A 33 13.52 10.35 -13.89
CA GLN A 33 13.74 9.02 -14.47
C GLN A 33 12.76 7.99 -13.90
N LEU A 34 12.42 8.10 -12.61
CA LEU A 34 11.42 7.25 -11.96
C LEU A 34 10.03 7.44 -12.58
N MET A 35 9.62 8.69 -12.82
CA MET A 35 8.34 9.02 -13.48
C MET A 35 8.26 8.48 -14.90
N LYS A 36 9.38 8.51 -15.66
CA LYS A 36 9.47 7.93 -17.01
C LYS A 36 9.26 6.41 -17.06
N LEU A 37 9.41 5.67 -15.95
CA LEU A 37 9.17 4.22 -15.95
C LEU A 37 7.72 3.84 -16.26
N TYR A 38 6.78 4.77 -16.03
CA TYR A 38 5.34 4.58 -16.24
C TYR A 38 4.69 5.74 -17.01
N ASP A 39 5.48 6.60 -17.66
CA ASP A 39 5.01 7.82 -18.33
C ASP A 39 4.10 8.67 -17.42
N LEU A 40 4.57 8.96 -16.20
CA LEU A 40 3.84 9.77 -15.22
C LEU A 40 4.15 11.25 -15.42
N GLU A 41 3.15 12.09 -15.16
CA GLU A 41 3.22 13.54 -15.44
C GLU A 41 3.18 14.38 -14.16
N HIS A 42 2.59 13.84 -13.10
CA HIS A 42 2.36 14.54 -11.85
C HIS A 42 2.79 13.69 -10.65
N VAL A 43 3.14 14.35 -9.56
CA VAL A 43 3.49 13.71 -8.28
C VAL A 43 3.00 14.55 -7.11
N GLN A 44 2.53 13.88 -6.07
CA GLN A 44 2.15 14.46 -4.80
C GLN A 44 2.64 13.57 -3.67
N VAL A 45 3.17 14.18 -2.62
CA VAL A 45 3.55 13.47 -1.39
C VAL A 45 2.63 13.91 -0.27
N MET A 46 2.15 12.95 0.50
CA MET A 46 1.40 13.20 1.73
C MET A 46 2.15 12.57 2.89
N ARG A 47 2.26 13.31 3.99
CA ARG A 47 2.86 12.86 5.22
C ARG A 47 1.89 13.07 6.39
N GLU A 48 1.98 12.19 7.36
CA GLU A 48 1.42 12.36 8.68
C GLU A 48 2.58 12.25 9.68
N GLU A 49 2.76 13.28 10.50
CA GLU A 49 3.97 13.46 11.31
C GLU A 49 4.00 12.57 12.53
N GLU A 50 2.85 12.37 13.20
CA GLU A 50 2.78 11.66 14.48
C GLU A 50 2.94 10.14 14.32
N SER A 51 2.37 9.58 13.26
CA SER A 51 2.49 8.17 12.88
C SER A 51 3.64 7.89 11.92
N ASP A 52 4.33 8.94 11.45
CA ASP A 52 5.41 8.89 10.46
C ASP A 52 5.02 8.20 9.13
N ALA A 53 3.71 8.18 8.83
CA ALA A 53 3.18 7.65 7.60
C ALA A 53 3.50 8.59 6.42
N LYS A 54 4.00 8.01 5.32
CA LYS A 54 4.38 8.78 4.12
C LYS A 54 3.98 7.99 2.89
N VAL A 55 3.31 8.68 1.96
CA VAL A 55 2.90 8.15 0.67
C VAL A 55 3.29 9.11 -0.45
N MET A 56 3.78 8.56 -1.54
CA MET A 56 4.00 9.26 -2.80
C MET A 56 3.00 8.72 -3.81
N ILE A 57 2.23 9.64 -4.40
CA ILE A 57 1.26 9.33 -5.44
C ILE A 57 1.72 10.03 -6.72
N ALA A 58 2.00 9.26 -7.76
CA ALA A 58 2.41 9.79 -9.05
C ALA A 58 1.51 9.24 -10.16
N TRP A 59 1.10 10.08 -11.11
CA TRP A 59 0.07 9.69 -12.07
C TRP A 59 0.20 10.38 -13.43
N SER A 60 -0.43 9.74 -14.41
CA SER A 60 -0.87 10.29 -15.69
C SER A 60 -2.29 9.80 -15.96
N TRP A 61 -2.87 10.16 -17.10
CA TRP A 61 -4.21 9.70 -17.46
C TRP A 61 -4.35 8.18 -17.62
N LYS A 62 -3.23 7.45 -17.82
CA LYS A 62 -3.21 5.99 -18.01
C LYS A 62 -2.91 5.21 -16.72
N MET A 63 -2.17 5.81 -15.80
CA MET A 63 -1.57 5.09 -14.67
C MET A 63 -1.50 5.98 -13.44
N CYS A 64 -1.72 5.38 -12.28
CA CYS A 64 -1.45 5.95 -10.97
C CYS A 64 -0.61 4.96 -10.17
N VAL A 65 0.51 5.41 -9.62
CA VAL A 65 1.40 4.66 -8.73
C VAL A 65 1.30 5.27 -7.34
N ILE A 66 0.87 4.47 -6.37
CA ILE A 66 0.75 4.83 -4.96
C ILE A 66 1.83 4.05 -4.21
N CYS A 67 2.88 4.72 -3.78
CA CYS A 67 4.00 4.12 -3.07
C CYS A 67 3.99 4.54 -1.60
N PHE A 68 3.99 3.60 -0.68
CA PHE A 68 4.09 3.85 0.76
C PHE A 68 5.52 3.62 1.26
N ARG A 69 6.01 4.51 2.11
CA ARG A 69 7.30 4.36 2.78
C ARG A 69 7.14 3.40 3.95
N GLY A 70 8.13 2.54 4.17
CA GLY A 70 8.26 1.84 5.45
C GLY A 70 8.86 2.73 6.55
N THR A 71 9.03 2.18 7.75
CA THR A 71 9.69 2.88 8.85
C THR A 71 11.18 3.10 8.52
N ALA A 72 11.73 4.28 8.83
CA ALA A 72 13.15 4.56 8.65
C ALA A 72 14.06 3.65 9.50
N SER A 73 13.52 3.08 10.59
CA SER A 73 14.20 2.08 11.43
C SER A 73 13.54 0.71 11.31
N LEU A 74 14.13 -0.17 10.50
CA LEU A 74 13.73 -1.59 10.38
C LEU A 74 13.76 -2.33 11.74
N LYS A 75 14.68 -1.96 12.65
CA LYS A 75 14.74 -2.53 14.00
C LYS A 75 13.55 -2.10 14.86
N ALA A 76 13.13 -0.83 14.77
CA ALA A 76 11.94 -0.36 15.48
C ALA A 76 10.67 -1.04 14.95
N ALA A 77 10.54 -1.16 13.62
CA ALA A 77 9.43 -1.88 13.00
C ALA A 77 9.32 -3.33 13.52
N CYS A 78 10.43 -4.07 13.60
CA CYS A 78 10.44 -5.44 14.12
C CYS A 78 10.07 -5.57 15.62
N VAL A 79 10.35 -4.55 16.43
CA VAL A 79 9.97 -4.53 17.85
C VAL A 79 8.49 -4.17 18.01
N ASP A 80 7.99 -3.25 17.21
CA ASP A 80 6.62 -2.72 17.24
C ASP A 80 5.59 -3.68 16.63
N LEU A 81 6.05 -4.63 15.80
CA LEU A 81 5.31 -5.80 15.33
C LEU A 81 4.75 -6.70 16.45
N LYS A 82 5.11 -6.47 17.71
CA LYS A 82 4.53 -7.17 18.86
C LYS A 82 3.14 -6.66 19.26
N ALA A 83 2.56 -5.69 18.56
CA ALA A 83 1.25 -5.17 18.90
C ALA A 83 0.13 -6.19 18.64
N MET A 84 -0.92 -6.13 19.47
CA MET A 84 -2.06 -7.03 19.37
C MET A 84 -2.88 -6.79 18.09
N LEU A 85 -3.46 -7.87 17.55
CA LEU A 85 -4.48 -7.77 16.50
C LEU A 85 -5.70 -7.01 17.03
N LYS A 86 -6.24 -6.11 16.22
CA LYS A 86 -7.51 -5.42 16.47
C LYS A 86 -8.46 -5.67 15.31
N PRO A 87 -9.79 -5.66 15.56
CA PRO A 87 -10.78 -5.62 14.49
C PRO A 87 -10.37 -4.68 13.36
N TYR A 88 -10.37 -5.19 12.12
CA TYR A 88 -10.17 -4.33 10.97
C TYR A 88 -11.32 -3.33 10.91
N TYR A 89 -10.99 -2.03 10.85
CA TYR A 89 -11.94 -0.95 11.09
C TYR A 89 -13.10 -0.97 10.09
N ASN A 90 -12.80 -1.35 8.85
CA ASN A 90 -13.75 -1.38 7.75
C ASN A 90 -14.30 -2.79 7.50
N ARG A 91 -14.13 -3.75 8.41
CA ARG A 91 -14.54 -5.15 8.18
C ARG A 91 -16.04 -5.35 7.96
N GLU A 92 -16.84 -4.40 8.40
CA GLU A 92 -18.30 -4.47 8.36
C GLU A 92 -18.85 -4.35 6.94
N VAL A 93 -18.20 -3.55 6.09
CA VAL A 93 -18.63 -3.35 4.69
C VAL A 93 -18.45 -4.60 3.84
N TRP A 94 -17.58 -5.51 4.28
CA TRP A 94 -17.22 -6.75 3.56
C TRP A 94 -18.05 -7.96 3.97
N ARG A 95 -19.09 -7.78 4.80
CA ARG A 95 -19.91 -8.89 5.32
C ARG A 95 -20.70 -9.61 4.24
N ALA A 96 -21.12 -8.90 3.19
CA ALA A 96 -21.85 -9.49 2.07
C ALA A 96 -20.93 -10.39 1.23
N GLU A 97 -19.66 -10.00 1.11
CA GLU A 97 -18.64 -10.67 0.33
C GLU A 97 -18.05 -11.84 1.12
N SER A 98 -17.79 -11.71 2.42
CA SER A 98 -17.19 -12.78 3.22
C SER A 98 -17.80 -12.90 4.61
N LYS A 99 -18.36 -14.07 4.93
CA LYS A 99 -18.82 -14.40 6.30
C LYS A 99 -17.68 -14.32 7.34
N LEU A 100 -16.44 -14.48 6.91
CA LEU A 100 -15.25 -14.36 7.77
C LEU A 100 -14.91 -12.90 8.08
N ALA A 101 -15.43 -11.91 7.34
CA ALA A 101 -15.14 -10.49 7.56
C ALA A 101 -15.40 -10.04 9.00
N ARG A 102 -16.43 -10.58 9.67
CA ARG A 102 -16.70 -10.29 11.10
C ARG A 102 -15.54 -10.64 12.05
N LEU A 103 -14.68 -11.57 11.65
CA LEU A 103 -13.50 -12.02 12.38
C LEU A 103 -12.21 -11.37 11.87
N ALA A 104 -12.28 -10.56 10.81
CA ALA A 104 -11.10 -9.90 10.24
C ALA A 104 -10.49 -8.96 11.28
N ALA A 105 -9.21 -9.18 11.54
CA ALA A 105 -8.40 -8.40 12.43
C ALA A 105 -7.04 -8.15 11.81
N VAL A 106 -6.50 -6.95 12.02
CA VAL A 106 -5.22 -6.48 11.51
C VAL A 106 -4.34 -6.02 12.65
N HIS A 107 -3.03 -5.98 12.41
CA HIS A 107 -2.08 -5.48 13.40
C HIS A 107 -2.41 -4.03 13.79
N HIS A 108 -2.50 -3.76 15.09
CA HIS A 108 -2.95 -2.46 15.61
C HIS A 108 -2.12 -1.29 15.05
N GLY A 109 -0.79 -1.39 15.07
CA GLY A 109 0.09 -0.29 14.62
C GLY A 109 -0.09 0.06 13.14
N PHE A 110 -0.39 -0.93 12.29
CA PHE A 110 -0.59 -0.70 10.85
C PHE A 110 -1.90 0.04 10.61
N GLN A 111 -2.97 -0.41 11.27
CA GLN A 111 -4.26 0.25 11.16
C GLN A 111 -4.26 1.63 11.81
N TRP A 112 -3.58 1.79 12.94
CA TRP A 112 -3.46 3.08 13.61
C TRP A 112 -2.76 4.08 12.70
N SER A 113 -1.54 3.79 12.22
CA SER A 113 -0.79 4.70 11.33
C SER A 113 -1.49 4.95 9.99
N TRP A 114 -2.19 3.95 9.44
CA TRP A 114 -2.98 4.14 8.22
C TRP A 114 -4.14 5.14 8.43
N ARG A 115 -4.78 5.13 9.60
CA ARG A 115 -5.97 5.94 9.89
C ARG A 115 -5.71 7.21 10.68
N HIS A 116 -4.49 7.38 11.20
CA HIS A 116 -4.18 8.48 12.11
C HIS A 116 -4.35 9.80 11.39
N GLN A 117 -5.00 10.77 12.05
CA GLN A 117 -5.32 12.08 11.48
C GLN A 117 -5.93 12.00 10.06
N ASP A 118 -6.85 11.05 9.85
CA ASP A 118 -7.53 10.79 8.57
C ASP A 118 -6.58 10.60 7.36
N PHE A 119 -5.37 10.09 7.59
CA PHE A 119 -4.40 9.83 6.51
C PHE A 119 -4.98 8.91 5.42
N ASN A 120 -5.65 7.82 5.80
CA ASN A 120 -6.35 6.96 4.86
C ASN A 120 -7.38 7.70 4.02
N ARG A 121 -8.20 8.56 4.64
CA ARG A 121 -9.28 9.26 3.92
C ARG A 121 -8.71 10.23 2.90
N ARG A 122 -7.67 10.99 3.25
CA ARG A 122 -6.96 11.89 2.30
C ARG A 122 -6.44 11.14 1.07
N VAL A 123 -5.86 9.95 1.27
CA VAL A 123 -5.38 9.11 0.16
C VAL A 123 -6.54 8.56 -0.66
N LEU A 124 -7.58 8.02 -0.01
CA LEU A 124 -8.74 7.43 -0.70
C LEU A 124 -9.53 8.47 -1.49
N ASP A 125 -9.79 9.65 -0.93
CA ASP A 125 -10.46 10.76 -1.62
C ASP A 125 -9.69 11.20 -2.86
N TRP A 126 -8.36 11.21 -2.78
CA TRP A 126 -7.50 11.50 -3.91
C TRP A 126 -7.64 10.44 -5.01
N VAL A 127 -7.60 9.15 -4.66
CA VAL A 127 -7.72 8.04 -5.63
C VAL A 127 -9.09 8.02 -6.28
N VAL A 128 -10.16 8.28 -5.52
CA VAL A 128 -11.51 8.41 -6.04
C VAL A 128 -11.59 9.56 -7.05
N SER A 129 -11.03 10.72 -6.70
CA SER A 129 -10.97 11.89 -7.60
C SER A 129 -10.18 11.60 -8.88
N TYR A 130 -9.05 10.89 -8.78
CA TYR A 130 -8.26 10.44 -9.93
C TYR A 130 -9.10 9.55 -10.85
N ARG A 131 -9.81 8.55 -10.29
CA ARG A 131 -10.60 7.59 -11.07
C ARG A 131 -11.84 8.18 -11.72
N GLN A 132 -12.44 9.20 -11.11
CA GLN A 132 -13.51 9.97 -11.74
C GLN A 132 -13.03 10.71 -13.00
N LYS A 133 -11.82 11.28 -12.97
CA LYS A 133 -11.21 12.00 -14.11
C LYS A 133 -10.62 11.04 -15.16
N HIS A 134 -10.15 9.88 -14.72
CA HIS A 134 -9.44 8.90 -15.54
C HIS A 134 -10.06 7.51 -15.37
N PRO A 135 -11.28 7.27 -15.90
CA PRO A 135 -12.04 6.03 -15.70
C PRO A 135 -11.37 4.79 -16.33
N HIS A 136 -10.34 4.96 -17.16
CA HIS A 136 -9.54 3.86 -17.70
C HIS A 136 -8.11 3.79 -17.14
N GLY A 137 -7.73 4.72 -16.25
CA GLY A 137 -6.41 4.74 -15.63
C GLY A 137 -6.23 3.57 -14.66
N LYS A 138 -5.13 2.82 -14.79
CA LYS A 138 -4.78 1.73 -13.87
C LYS A 138 -4.19 2.28 -12.57
N VAL A 139 -4.34 1.55 -11.48
CA VAL A 139 -3.81 1.90 -10.17
C VAL A 139 -2.86 0.78 -9.71
N LEU A 140 -1.63 1.16 -9.43
CA LEU A 140 -0.60 0.29 -8.85
C LEU A 140 -0.31 0.77 -7.43
N VAL A 141 -0.49 -0.12 -6.47
CA VAL A 141 -0.17 0.15 -5.07
C VAL A 141 1.10 -0.61 -4.70
N THR A 142 2.04 0.06 -4.05
CA THR A 142 3.31 -0.54 -3.66
C THR A 142 3.81 -0.06 -2.31
N GLY A 143 4.69 -0.84 -1.70
CA GLY A 143 5.38 -0.46 -0.48
C GLY A 143 6.36 -1.52 0.00
N HIS A 144 7.40 -1.06 0.69
CA HIS A 144 8.41 -1.91 1.30
C HIS A 144 8.26 -1.96 2.82
N SER A 145 8.51 -3.11 3.44
CA SER A 145 8.44 -3.31 4.89
C SER A 145 7.08 -2.83 5.45
N LEU A 146 7.04 -1.93 6.43
CA LEU A 146 5.79 -1.31 6.94
C LEU A 146 4.94 -0.69 5.82
N GLY A 147 5.56 -0.10 4.79
CA GLY A 147 4.85 0.46 3.65
C GLY A 147 4.09 -0.61 2.86
N GLY A 148 4.57 -1.87 2.87
CA GLY A 148 3.84 -3.01 2.31
C GLY A 148 2.56 -3.34 3.08
N ALA A 149 2.54 -3.11 4.39
CA ALA A 149 1.32 -3.24 5.18
C ALA A 149 0.31 -2.13 4.85
N HIS A 150 0.76 -0.88 4.72
CA HIS A 150 -0.09 0.23 4.25
C HIS A 150 -0.61 0.00 2.83
N ALA A 151 0.24 -0.47 1.91
CA ALA A 151 -0.15 -0.82 0.55
C ALA A 151 -1.26 -1.88 0.53
N THR A 152 -1.16 -2.89 1.38
CA THR A 152 -2.19 -3.93 1.52
C THR A 152 -3.51 -3.36 2.03
N LEU A 153 -3.49 -2.58 3.12
CA LEU A 153 -4.69 -1.94 3.67
C LEU A 153 -5.33 -0.97 2.66
N CYS A 154 -4.52 -0.12 2.03
CA CYS A 154 -4.95 0.85 1.02
C CYS A 154 -5.59 0.16 -0.19
N THR A 155 -5.01 -0.93 -0.68
CA THR A 155 -5.56 -1.69 -1.83
C THR A 155 -6.98 -2.20 -1.51
N LEU A 156 -7.18 -2.75 -0.31
CA LEU A 156 -8.49 -3.22 0.12
C LEU A 156 -9.49 -2.06 0.21
N ASP A 157 -9.10 -0.95 0.84
CA ASP A 157 -9.98 0.21 0.96
C ASP A 157 -10.32 0.85 -0.40
N ILE A 158 -9.38 0.89 -1.36
CA ILE A 158 -9.65 1.34 -2.74
C ILE A 158 -10.70 0.45 -3.41
N MET A 159 -10.63 -0.88 -3.23
CA MET A 159 -11.65 -1.80 -3.76
C MET A 159 -13.04 -1.51 -3.20
N HIS A 160 -13.14 -1.09 -1.94
CA HIS A 160 -14.41 -0.68 -1.34
C HIS A 160 -14.92 0.62 -1.94
N GLU A 161 -14.11 1.69 -1.90
CA GLU A 161 -14.51 3.04 -2.33
C GLU A 161 -14.91 3.09 -3.81
N LEU A 162 -14.30 2.23 -4.63
CA LEU A 162 -14.53 2.17 -6.08
C LEU A 162 -15.35 0.96 -6.52
N HIS A 163 -16.01 0.28 -5.59
CA HIS A 163 -16.81 -0.90 -5.88
C HIS A 163 -17.79 -0.65 -7.03
N GLY A 164 -17.76 -1.51 -8.04
CA GLY A 164 -18.59 -1.41 -9.25
C GLY A 164 -18.09 -0.43 -10.33
N SER A 165 -17.10 0.42 -10.04
CA SER A 165 -16.54 1.40 -11.00
C SER A 165 -15.09 1.11 -11.43
N LEU A 166 -14.36 0.29 -10.65
CA LEU A 166 -13.01 -0.16 -10.95
C LEU A 166 -13.04 -1.60 -11.46
N PRO A 167 -12.65 -1.85 -12.73
CA PRO A 167 -12.44 -3.21 -13.20
C PRO A 167 -11.40 -3.92 -12.31
N PRO A 168 -11.62 -5.17 -11.88
CA PRO A 168 -10.71 -5.85 -10.95
C PRO A 168 -9.24 -5.89 -11.41
N HIS A 169 -9.01 -5.96 -12.72
CA HIS A 169 -7.67 -5.99 -13.33
C HIS A 169 -7.01 -4.60 -13.49
N HIS A 170 -7.67 -3.53 -13.06
CA HIS A 170 -7.12 -2.17 -13.03
C HIS A 170 -6.49 -1.81 -11.69
N LEU A 171 -6.54 -2.70 -10.70
CA LEU A 171 -5.87 -2.52 -9.42
C LEU A 171 -4.92 -3.69 -9.18
N SER A 172 -3.63 -3.39 -9.04
CA SER A 172 -2.63 -4.38 -8.64
C SER A 172 -1.82 -3.89 -7.45
N CYS A 173 -1.50 -4.79 -6.53
CA CYS A 173 -0.65 -4.52 -5.38
C CYS A 173 0.66 -5.32 -5.48
N TYR A 174 1.79 -4.65 -5.34
CA TYR A 174 3.10 -5.29 -5.26
C TYR A 174 3.80 -4.81 -4.00
N THR A 175 4.14 -5.72 -3.11
CA THR A 175 4.81 -5.37 -1.85
C THR A 175 6.16 -6.05 -1.75
N PHE A 176 7.08 -5.45 -0.99
CA PHE A 176 8.45 -5.93 -0.86
C PHE A 176 8.78 -6.09 0.62
N GLY A 177 9.09 -7.32 1.06
CA GLY A 177 9.37 -7.59 2.47
C GLY A 177 8.22 -7.18 3.40
N ALA A 178 6.97 -7.28 2.94
CA ALA A 178 5.82 -6.86 3.74
C ALA A 178 5.57 -7.83 4.91
N PRO A 179 5.31 -7.33 6.13
CA PRO A 179 4.94 -8.17 7.27
C PRO A 179 3.52 -8.74 7.09
N ARG A 180 3.14 -9.71 7.92
CA ARG A 180 1.76 -10.23 7.96
C ARG A 180 0.82 -9.15 8.49
N VAL A 181 -0.10 -8.69 7.65
CA VAL A 181 -0.95 -7.52 7.94
C VAL A 181 -2.10 -7.84 8.89
N GLY A 182 -2.67 -9.05 8.78
CA GLY A 182 -3.81 -9.46 9.58
C GLY A 182 -3.94 -10.97 9.70
N ASN A 183 -5.01 -11.39 10.39
CA ASN A 183 -5.30 -12.79 10.63
C ASN A 183 -5.83 -13.50 9.36
N HIS A 184 -6.03 -14.82 9.48
CA HIS A 184 -6.58 -15.63 8.40
C HIS A 184 -7.93 -15.12 7.86
N ALA A 185 -8.80 -14.60 8.73
CA ALA A 185 -10.07 -14.04 8.32
C ALA A 185 -9.92 -12.76 7.46
N PHE A 186 -8.95 -11.90 7.81
CA PHE A 186 -8.59 -10.74 6.99
C PHE A 186 -7.99 -11.18 5.65
N ALA A 187 -7.06 -12.13 5.64
CA ALA A 187 -6.46 -12.65 4.42
C ALA A 187 -7.51 -13.26 3.47
N ALA A 188 -8.39 -14.13 3.98
CA ALA A 188 -9.46 -14.74 3.19
C ALA A 188 -10.47 -13.72 2.65
N MET A 189 -10.71 -12.62 3.38
CA MET A 189 -11.53 -11.50 2.91
C MET A 189 -10.81 -10.72 1.80
N TYR A 190 -9.52 -10.42 1.98
CA TYR A 190 -8.67 -9.73 1.00
C TYR A 190 -8.58 -10.51 -0.33
N ASP A 191 -8.22 -11.79 -0.27
CA ASP A 191 -8.04 -12.66 -1.45
C ASP A 191 -9.34 -12.85 -2.25
N LYS A 192 -10.49 -12.64 -1.62
CA LYS A 192 -11.78 -12.72 -2.30
C LYS A 192 -12.08 -11.51 -3.17
N VAL A 193 -11.57 -10.33 -2.81
CA VAL A 193 -11.96 -9.05 -3.42
C VAL A 193 -10.85 -8.41 -4.25
N VAL A 194 -9.59 -8.63 -3.87
CA VAL A 194 -8.43 -8.10 -4.61
C VAL A 194 -7.95 -9.13 -5.61
N TYR A 195 -7.97 -8.78 -6.90
CA TYR A 195 -7.67 -9.71 -7.98
C TYR A 195 -6.17 -10.01 -8.14
N GLU A 196 -5.30 -9.00 -7.99
CA GLU A 196 -3.86 -9.15 -8.22
C GLU A 196 -3.04 -8.56 -7.07
N THR A 197 -2.35 -9.43 -6.34
CA THR A 197 -1.42 -9.04 -5.27
C THR A 197 -0.19 -9.95 -5.28
N TRP A 198 1.00 -9.34 -5.19
CA TRP A 198 2.27 -10.04 -5.15
C TRP A 198 3.12 -9.52 -3.99
N ASN A 199 3.44 -10.40 -3.04
CA ASN A 199 4.41 -10.10 -1.97
C ASN A 199 5.76 -10.70 -2.33
N VAL A 200 6.74 -9.85 -2.62
CA VAL A 200 8.10 -10.24 -2.99
C VAL A 200 8.93 -10.33 -1.70
N VAL A 201 9.37 -11.54 -1.39
CA VAL A 201 10.08 -11.86 -0.15
C VAL A 201 11.49 -12.34 -0.45
N ASN A 202 12.48 -11.71 0.18
CA ASN A 202 13.84 -12.24 0.22
C ASN A 202 13.87 -13.40 1.25
N CYS A 203 14.44 -14.55 0.89
CA CYS A 203 14.45 -15.74 1.75
C CYS A 203 15.14 -15.52 3.10
N ASN A 204 16.07 -14.57 3.18
CA ASN A 204 16.79 -14.22 4.40
C ASN A 204 16.12 -13.09 5.22
N ASP A 205 14.97 -12.59 4.77
CA ASP A 205 14.23 -11.53 5.44
C ASP A 205 13.22 -12.12 6.45
N MET A 206 13.32 -11.69 7.71
CA MET A 206 12.41 -12.12 8.77
C MET A 206 11.12 -11.31 8.81
N VAL A 207 11.06 -10.12 8.21
CA VAL A 207 9.88 -9.24 8.29
C VAL A 207 8.62 -9.95 7.81
N PRO A 208 8.61 -10.66 6.65
CA PRO A 208 7.42 -11.39 6.19
C PRO A 208 7.00 -12.58 7.04
N LEU A 209 7.87 -13.04 7.94
CA LEU A 209 7.58 -14.11 8.90
C LEU A 209 6.93 -13.58 10.19
N THR A 210 6.74 -12.26 10.29
CA THR A 210 6.25 -11.55 11.47
C THR A 210 5.10 -10.61 11.14
N PRO A 211 4.17 -10.34 12.08
CA PRO A 211 4.03 -10.98 13.39
C PRO A 211 3.49 -12.41 13.29
N LYS A 212 3.78 -13.25 14.29
CA LYS A 212 3.26 -14.63 14.34
C LYS A 212 1.79 -14.67 14.72
#